data_AF-A0A3E0QBR2-F1
#
_entry.id   AF-A0A3E0QBR2-F1
#
_cell.length_a   1.000
_cell.length_b   1.000
_cell.length_c   1.000
_cell.angle_alpha   90.00
_cell.angle_beta   90.00
_cell.angle_gamma   90.00
#
_symmetry.space_group_name_H-M   'P 1'
#
loop_
_entity.id
_entity.type
_entity.pdbx_description
1 polymer ?
#
loop_
_entity_poly.entity_id
_entity_poly.type
_entity_poly.pdbx_seq_one_letter_code
_entity_poly.pdbx_strand_id
1 'polypeptide(L)' 'MKREDPIVAEVRRTREELSAQFDFDVAAIFSDLRTRQISAGDRLVRLSRDQKAEPIDEPDHAR' A
#
# COMPACT_ATOMS: atom_id res chain seq x y z
N MET A 1 10.99 -7.08 -27.36
CA MET A 1 11.23 -5.76 -26.73
C MET A 1 10.22 -5.60 -25.61
N LYS A 2 10.62 -5.62 -24.34
CA LYS A 2 9.69 -5.32 -23.23
C LYS A 2 9.29 -3.86 -23.41
N ARG A 3 8.04 -3.60 -23.76
CA ARG A 3 7.47 -2.25 -23.63
C ARG A 3 7.40 -1.99 -22.13
N GLU A 4 8.19 -1.05 -21.64
CA GLU A 4 7.96 -0.51 -20.32
C GLU A 4 6.66 0.27 -20.37
N ASP A 5 5.67 -0.22 -19.61
CA ASP A 5 4.41 0.47 -19.43
C ASP A 5 4.70 1.80 -18.71
N PRO A 6 4.23 2.94 -19.23
CA PRO A 6 4.52 4.25 -18.65
C PRO A 6 4.02 4.39 -17.21
N ILE A 7 2.93 3.70 -16.83
CA ILE A 7 2.42 3.68 -15.45
C ILE A 7 3.38 2.91 -14.56
N VAL A 8 3.87 1.76 -15.03
CA VAL A 8 4.84 0.95 -14.27
C VAL A 8 6.16 1.70 -14.08
N ALA A 9 6.62 2.42 -15.10
CA ALA A 9 7.82 3.24 -15.00
C ALA A 9 7.68 4.34 -13.94
N GLU A 10 6.53 5.03 -13.92
CA GLU A 10 6.26 6.08 -12.93
C GLU A 10 6.16 5.50 -11.52
N VAL A 11 5.44 4.40 -11.33
CA VAL A 11 5.36 3.72 -10.02
C VAL A 11 6.73 3.31 -9.51
N ARG A 12 7.61 2.82 -10.40
CA ARG A 12 9.00 2.48 -10.03
C ARG A 12 9.78 3.71 -9.61
N ARG A 13 9.69 4.82 -10.34
CA ARG A 13 10.35 6.08 -10.00
C ARG A 13 9.87 6.58 -8.63
N THR A 14 8.56 6.70 -8.44
CA THR A 14 7.98 7.19 -7.18
C THR A 14 8.35 6.28 -6.00
N ARG A 15 8.36 4.95 -6.21
CA ARG A 15 8.81 4.02 -5.16
C ARG A 15 10.26 4.24 -4.79
N GLU A 16 11.15 4.41 -5.77
CA GLU A 16 12.56 4.66 -5.53
C GLU A 16 12.78 5.95 -4.75
N GLU A 17 12.15 7.05 -5.18
CA GLU A 17 12.25 8.36 -4.53
C GLU A 17 11.74 8.33 -3.08
N LEU A 18 10.65 7.60 -2.82
CA LEU A 18 10.12 7.43 -1.47
C LEU A 18 11.03 6.54 -0.60
N SER A 19 11.55 5.44 -1.14
CA SER A 19 12.42 4.54 -0.39
C SER A 19 13.79 5.16 -0.08
N ALA A 20 14.35 5.95 -1.00
CA ALA A 20 15.63 6.63 -0.82
C ALA A 20 15.60 7.64 0.34
N GLN A 21 14.44 8.24 0.65
CA GLN A 21 14.29 9.14 1.81
C GLN A 21 14.49 8.44 3.16
N PHE A 22 14.46 7.11 3.18
CA PHE A 22 14.61 6.29 4.38
C PHE A 22 15.79 5.32 4.27
N ASP A 23 16.74 5.56 3.35
CA ASP A 23 17.88 4.67 3.08
C ASP A 23 17.44 3.22 2.81
N PHE A 24 16.25 3.05 2.21
CA PHE A 24 15.61 1.76 1.97
C PHE A 24 15.34 0.93 3.25
N ASP A 25 15.37 1.56 4.43
CA ASP A 25 14.97 0.93 5.69
C ASP A 25 13.44 0.85 5.79
N VAL A 26 12.93 -0.37 5.61
CA VAL A 26 11.51 -0.68 5.71
C VAL A 26 10.95 -0.33 7.08
N ALA A 27 11.70 -0.57 8.17
CA ALA A 27 11.24 -0.27 9.51
C ALA A 27 11.07 1.24 9.72
N ALA A 28 12.00 2.04 9.20
CA ALA A 28 11.93 3.49 9.25
C ALA A 28 10.71 4.04 8.50
N ILE A 29 10.41 3.51 7.30
CA ILE A 29 9.22 3.88 6.52
C ILE A 29 7.93 3.63 7.33
N PHE A 30 7.79 2.46 7.94
CA PHE A 30 6.60 2.14 8.73
C PHE A 30 6.49 2.95 10.03
N SER A 31 7.63 3.28 10.65
CA SER A 31 7.69 4.14 11.84
C SER A 31 7.16 5.55 11.52
N ASP A 32 7.64 6.15 10.43
CA ASP A 32 7.17 7.45 9.95
C ASP A 32 5.69 7.39 9.55
N LEU A 33 5.26 6.36 8.81
CA LEU A 33 3.85 6.18 8.45
C LEU A 33 2.94 6.11 9.69
N ARG A 34 3.37 5.38 10.73
CA ARG A 34 2.61 5.28 11.99
C ARG A 34 2.54 6.63 12.69
N THR A 35 3.63 7.39 12.69
CA THR A 35 3.68 8.75 13.25
C THR A 35 2.69 9.67 12.53
N ARG A 36 2.67 9.63 11.19
CA ARG A 36 1.72 10.38 10.36
C ARG A 36 0.28 9.97 10.66
N GLN A 37 0.00 8.66 10.79
CA GLN A 37 -1.33 8.17 11.15
C GLN A 37 -1.79 8.68 12.51
N ILE A 38 -0.92 8.69 13.52
CA ILE A 38 -1.22 9.22 14.85
C ILE A 38 -1.53 10.72 14.77
N SER A 39 -0.72 11.47 14.03
CA SER A 39 -0.92 12.92 13.85
C SER A 39 -2.20 13.27 13.08
N ALA A 40 -2.64 12.39 12.17
CA ALA A 40 -3.86 12.59 11.41
C ALA A 40 -5.13 12.39 12.25
N GLY A 41 -5.05 11.63 13.35
CA GLY A 41 -6.12 11.51 14.33
C GLY A 41 -7.47 11.06 13.75
N ASP A 42 -8.48 11.90 13.91
CA ASP A 42 -9.87 11.70 13.48
C ASP A 42 -10.08 11.84 11.96
N ARG A 43 -9.13 12.44 11.25
CA ARG A 43 -9.14 12.52 9.77
C ARG A 43 -8.97 11.14 9.12
N LEU A 44 -8.48 10.14 9.86
CA LEU A 44 -8.26 8.79 9.37
C LEU A 44 -9.41 7.88 9.78
N VAL A 45 -10.15 7.37 8.79
CA VAL A 45 -11.22 6.39 9.04
C VAL A 45 -10.61 5.08 9.54
N ARG A 46 -10.96 4.69 10.76
CA ARG A 46 -10.63 3.36 11.30
C ARG A 46 -11.74 2.39 10.93
N LEU A 47 -11.47 1.52 9.96
CA LEU A 47 -12.36 0.40 9.66
C LEU A 47 -12.24 -0.63 10.80
N SER A 48 -13.23 -0.65 11.69
CA SER A 48 -13.37 -1.70 12.71
C SER A 48 -13.50 -3.06 12.04
N ARG A 49 -12.84 -4.09 12.58
CA ARG A 49 -12.88 -5.48 12.08
C ARG A 49 -14.26 -6.16 12.15
N ASP A 50 -15.29 -5.49 12.64
CA ASP A 50 -16.64 -6.05 12.79
C ASP A 50 -17.45 -6.10 11.49
N GLN A 51 -16.88 -5.67 10.37
CA GLN A 51 -17.42 -6.06 9.06
C GLN A 51 -17.05 -7.52 8.85
N LYS A 52 -17.99 -8.41 9.23
CA LYS A 52 -18.02 -9.82 8.83
C LYS A 52 -17.45 -9.91 7.42
N ALA A 53 -16.33 -10.62 7.26
CA ALA A 53 -15.91 -11.05 5.95
C ALA A 53 -17.11 -11.77 5.33
N GLU A 54 -17.71 -11.19 4.28
CA GLU A 54 -18.61 -11.98 3.45
C GLU A 54 -17.79 -13.17 2.92
N PRO A 55 -18.38 -14.37 2.87
CA PRO A 55 -17.67 -15.51 2.29
C PRO A 55 -17.23 -15.11 0.89
N ILE A 56 -15.92 -15.17 0.66
CA ILE A 56 -15.36 -15.23 -0.68
C ILE A 56 -15.91 -16.50 -1.32
N ASP A 57 -16.99 -16.36 -2.11
CA ASP A 57 -17.42 -17.43 -3.00
C ASP A 57 -16.23 -17.76 -3.92
N GLU A 58 -15.77 -19.01 -3.86
CA GLU A 58 -14.70 -19.53 -4.70
C GLU A 58 -15.04 -19.24 -6.17
N PRO A 59 -14.10 -18.71 -6.98
CA PRO A 59 -14.36 -18.56 -8.40
C PRO A 59 -14.51 -19.95 -9.02
N ASP A 60 -15.73 -20.26 -9.47
CA ASP A 60 -16.03 -21.41 -10.32
C ASP A 60 -15.29 -21.22 -11.66
N HIS A 61 -14.04 -21.67 -11.69
CA HIS A 61 -13.29 -21.84 -12.92
C HIS A 61 -13.76 -23.12 -13.62
N ALA A 62 -15.00 -23.11 -14.08
CA ALA A 62 -15.52 -24.09 -15.02
C ALA A 62 -14.79 -23.95 -16.36
N ARG A 63 -14.29 -25.09 -16.83
CA ARG A 63 -13.53 -25.29 -18.07
C ARG A 63 -14.36 -25.07 -19.33
#